data_AF-A0A954R3Z4-F1
#
_entry.id   AF-A0A954R3Z4-F1
#
_cell.length_a   1.000
_cell.length_b   1.000
_cell.length_c   1.000
_cell.angle_alpha   90.00
_cell.angle_beta   90.00
_cell.angle_gamma   90.00
#
_symmetry.space_group_name_H-M   'P 1'
#
loop_
_entity.id
_entity.type
_entity.pdbx_description
1 polymer ?
#
loop_
_entity_poly.entity_id
_entity_poly.type
_entity_poly.pdbx_seq_one_letter_code
_entity_poly.pdbx_strand_id
1 'polypeptide(L)'
;EIVGQNGERWLWGSPPGFESNAEPTAELKLKILLAGAPPGTDLRQVPYTDPAMKMGPEKVSGNPNTVFGDAAPDLTSDDNETPPQEAEVVRDTLSPVNSGIQPSAEPAESGVSAGLEKEIREVLSTIDDLNRREDAGPNSPRSQRWGFELKLLVSHGSEAVPSIIRELDQTRDDRMIASLAFALRAIGDKRGVPALIRAIPRIGVPLTNCNFIQSASLFDKELVAFFQAHKLDGQGPAIGCSDAPTEVANALRELTGQKFALSHIFGLGMPRQVYLQKQRLHRDAQRWAEWWEANSGLLMSDADYASVNLPPLSMNPPEPVDVEQSLAKAFWRTGNQLQALQIVADTNEQARVSFLDLDTGRSEPVPEAWRGRKLSAADRLSLFNWAEDEGYDLVCDRYERADGPSHYAFRGIGLKAWQLDDHRWDDQSEYISLNELTSEGRKVADDWLLPLNDDTLDIDPTATAPFVVVTREGSPVLVYVGAETTEIAPANQIIQIDDLHRPTGFVIGRKLEIKLFEPLRKK
;
A
#
# COMPACT_ATOMS: atom_id res chain seq x y z
N GLU A 1 10.39 -6.98 -34.79
CA GLU A 1 10.73 -6.84 -36.22
C GLU A 1 11.16 -8.21 -36.75
N ILE A 2 10.67 -8.63 -37.91
CA ILE A 2 11.00 -9.91 -38.55
C ILE A 2 11.63 -9.58 -39.92
N VAL A 3 12.82 -10.12 -40.19
CA VAL A 3 13.51 -9.95 -41.47
C VAL A 3 13.41 -11.26 -42.26
N GLY A 4 12.77 -11.20 -43.43
CA GLY A 4 12.65 -12.32 -44.35
C GLY A 4 13.95 -12.57 -45.13
N GLN A 5 14.04 -13.73 -45.77
CA GLN A 5 15.27 -14.15 -46.48
C GLN A 5 15.62 -13.25 -47.67
N ASN A 6 14.66 -12.52 -48.24
CA ASN A 6 14.90 -11.57 -49.33
C ASN A 6 15.05 -10.13 -48.85
N GLY A 7 15.23 -9.92 -47.53
CA GLY A 7 15.44 -8.61 -46.91
C GLY A 7 14.16 -7.84 -46.59
N GLU A 8 12.97 -8.41 -46.84
CA GLU A 8 11.71 -7.80 -46.44
C GLU A 8 11.58 -7.70 -44.91
N ARG A 9 11.10 -6.55 -44.41
CA ARG A 9 10.92 -6.29 -42.99
C ARG A 9 9.43 -6.25 -42.65
N TRP A 10 9.05 -7.02 -41.65
CA TRP A 10 7.71 -7.11 -41.13
C TRP A 10 7.68 -6.63 -39.68
N LEU A 11 6.72 -5.76 -39.36
CA LEU A 11 6.41 -5.40 -37.99
C LEU A 11 5.22 -6.23 -37.53
N TRP A 12 5.37 -6.82 -36.35
CA TRP A 12 4.34 -7.60 -35.72
C TRP A 12 4.17 -7.17 -34.27
N GLY A 13 3.01 -6.58 -34.00
CA GLY A 13 2.63 -5.93 -32.75
C GLY A 13 1.37 -5.10 -32.99
N SER A 14 0.86 -4.46 -31.95
CA SER A 14 -0.22 -3.49 -32.06
C SER A 14 0.14 -2.34 -33.01
N PRO A 15 -0.84 -1.67 -33.63
CA PRO A 15 -0.59 -0.43 -34.36
C PRO A 15 0.13 0.61 -33.51
N PRO A 16 0.97 1.47 -34.12
CA PRO A 16 1.53 2.61 -33.43
C PRO A 16 0.42 3.42 -32.74
N GLY A 17 0.55 3.65 -31.43
CA GLY A 17 -0.47 4.32 -30.60
C GLY A 17 -1.46 3.39 -29.89
N PHE A 18 -1.33 2.07 -30.04
CA PHE A 18 -2.15 1.04 -29.39
C PHE A 18 -1.30 -0.06 -28.73
N GLU A 19 -0.03 0.23 -28.42
CA GLU A 19 0.90 -0.69 -27.77
C GLU A 19 0.37 -1.10 -26.39
N SER A 20 0.09 -2.39 -26.21
CA SER A 20 -0.41 -2.93 -24.95
C SER A 20 0.75 -3.40 -24.07
N ASN A 21 0.71 -3.07 -22.78
CA ASN A 21 1.64 -3.59 -21.78
C ASN A 21 1.55 -5.13 -21.59
N ALA A 22 0.53 -5.77 -22.19
CA ALA A 22 0.33 -7.22 -22.18
C ALA A 22 0.76 -7.91 -23.49
N GLU A 23 1.54 -7.25 -24.34
CA GLU A 23 2.04 -7.91 -25.54
C GLU A 23 2.95 -9.12 -25.19
N PRO A 24 2.73 -10.29 -25.81
CA PRO A 24 3.58 -11.45 -25.60
C PRO A 24 5.03 -11.15 -26.00
N THR A 25 5.98 -11.80 -25.34
CA THR A 25 7.41 -11.62 -25.62
C THR A 25 7.73 -11.92 -27.09
N ALA A 26 8.78 -11.29 -27.63
CA ALA A 26 9.18 -11.46 -29.03
C ALA A 26 9.40 -12.94 -29.42
N GLU A 27 9.89 -13.76 -28.49
CA GLU A 27 10.09 -15.19 -28.72
C GLU A 27 8.77 -15.97 -28.78
N LEU A 28 7.80 -15.66 -27.90
CA LEU A 28 6.49 -16.31 -27.90
C LEU A 28 5.69 -15.93 -29.14
N LYS A 29 5.77 -14.65 -29.54
CA LYS A 29 5.31 -14.18 -30.84
C LYS A 29 5.91 -15.05 -31.94
N LEU A 30 7.23 -15.09 -32.10
CA LEU A 30 7.86 -15.84 -33.20
C LEU A 30 7.41 -17.33 -33.25
N LYS A 31 7.26 -17.99 -32.10
CA LYS A 31 6.72 -19.37 -32.02
C LYS A 31 5.28 -19.48 -32.54
N ILE A 32 4.40 -18.53 -32.20
CA ILE A 32 3.00 -18.47 -32.69
C ILE A 32 2.97 -18.26 -34.21
N LEU A 33 3.86 -17.43 -34.76
CA LEU A 33 3.93 -17.20 -36.21
C LEU A 33 4.32 -18.48 -36.97
N LEU A 34 5.34 -19.18 -36.47
CA LEU A 34 5.84 -20.44 -37.06
C LEU A 34 4.81 -21.57 -36.96
N ALA A 35 3.91 -21.52 -35.97
CA ALA A 35 2.80 -22.47 -35.80
C ALA A 35 1.57 -22.16 -36.68
N GLY A 36 1.59 -21.05 -37.45
CA GLY A 36 0.46 -20.53 -38.20
C GLY A 36 -0.27 -19.47 -37.39
N ALA A 37 -0.10 -18.20 -37.78
CA ALA A 37 -0.68 -17.07 -37.06
C ALA A 37 -2.21 -17.20 -36.90
N PRO A 38 -2.77 -16.94 -35.70
CA PRO A 38 -4.21 -16.99 -35.48
C PRO A 38 -4.98 -16.04 -36.41
N PRO A 39 -6.23 -16.36 -36.79
CA PRO A 39 -7.10 -15.43 -37.50
C PRO A 39 -7.22 -14.09 -36.75
N GLY A 40 -7.06 -12.97 -37.47
CA GLY A 40 -7.06 -11.62 -36.89
C GLY A 40 -5.68 -11.07 -36.50
N THR A 41 -4.60 -11.82 -36.76
CA THR A 41 -3.23 -11.32 -36.58
C THR A 41 -2.90 -10.25 -37.62
N ASP A 42 -2.52 -9.06 -37.16
CA ASP A 42 -2.10 -7.96 -38.03
C ASP A 42 -0.59 -8.07 -38.32
N LEU A 43 -0.27 -8.49 -39.55
CA LEU A 43 1.09 -8.61 -40.04
C LEU A 43 1.30 -7.56 -41.13
N ARG A 44 2.09 -6.53 -40.85
CA ARG A 44 2.30 -5.43 -41.79
C ARG A 44 3.68 -5.49 -42.40
N GLN A 45 3.70 -5.52 -43.73
CA GLN A 45 4.92 -5.28 -44.49
C GLN A 45 5.22 -3.78 -44.42
N VAL A 46 6.38 -3.41 -43.90
CA VAL A 46 6.76 -2.01 -43.82
C VAL A 46 7.63 -1.68 -45.02
N PRO A 47 7.26 -0.69 -45.86
CA PRO A 47 8.14 -0.23 -46.91
C PRO A 47 9.40 0.36 -46.28
N TYR A 48 10.56 -0.25 -46.56
CA TYR A 48 11.86 0.27 -46.13
C TYR A 48 12.11 1.60 -46.86
N THR A 49 12.01 2.70 -46.13
CA THR A 49 12.51 4.01 -46.59
C THR A 49 13.86 4.22 -45.92
N ASP A 50 14.91 4.33 -46.72
CA ASP A 50 16.26 4.61 -46.26
C ASP A 50 16.24 5.93 -45.44
N PRO A 51 16.64 5.92 -44.15
CA PRO A 51 16.54 7.08 -43.26
C PRO A 51 17.39 8.28 -43.67
N ALA A 52 18.14 8.20 -44.78
CA ALA A 52 18.93 9.31 -45.33
C ALA A 52 18.13 10.43 -46.02
N MET A 53 16.79 10.34 -46.12
CA MET A 53 15.99 11.39 -46.78
C MET A 53 14.80 11.86 -45.95
N LYS A 54 14.91 13.12 -45.48
CA LYS A 54 13.86 14.11 -45.11
C LYS A 54 13.84 14.51 -43.63
N MET A 55 14.64 15.53 -43.30
CA MET A 55 14.25 16.54 -42.33
C MET A 55 14.11 17.89 -43.05
N GLY A 56 12.89 18.40 -43.11
CA GLY A 56 12.58 19.78 -43.46
C GLY A 56 11.54 20.28 -42.45
N PRO A 57 11.76 21.41 -41.76
CA PRO A 57 10.88 21.86 -40.68
C PRO A 57 9.67 22.61 -41.23
N GLU A 58 8.47 22.20 -40.82
CA GLU A 58 7.23 22.90 -41.09
C GLU A 58 6.93 23.88 -39.95
N LYS A 59 6.72 25.15 -40.31
CA LYS A 59 6.40 26.26 -39.40
C LYS A 59 4.91 26.26 -39.07
N VAL A 60 4.56 26.42 -37.79
CA VAL A 60 3.21 26.81 -37.36
C VAL A 60 3.22 28.27 -36.92
N SER A 61 2.46 29.10 -37.62
CA SER A 61 2.16 30.51 -37.31
C SER A 61 0.97 30.61 -36.36
N GLY A 62 1.00 31.58 -35.45
CA GLY A 62 -0.01 31.74 -34.39
C GLY A 62 -1.10 32.80 -34.64
N ASN A 63 -1.58 33.29 -33.48
CA ASN A 63 -2.29 34.56 -33.19
C ASN A 63 -3.85 34.50 -33.05
N PRO A 64 -4.53 35.51 -32.44
CA PRO A 64 -4.75 35.63 -30.98
C PRO A 64 -6.18 36.11 -30.55
N ASN A 65 -6.35 36.30 -29.22
CA ASN A 65 -7.23 37.25 -28.49
C ASN A 65 -8.76 37.26 -28.68
N THR A 66 -9.48 37.26 -27.54
CA THR A 66 -10.47 38.32 -27.23
C THR A 66 -10.74 38.47 -25.74
N VAL A 67 -10.92 39.74 -25.33
CA VAL A 67 -11.21 40.32 -24.00
C VAL A 67 -12.67 40.78 -23.98
N PHE A 68 -13.33 40.82 -22.81
CA PHE A 68 -14.38 41.76 -22.30
C PHE A 68 -15.08 41.03 -21.12
N GLY A 69 -15.50 41.62 -20.00
CA GLY A 69 -15.57 42.99 -19.51
C GLY A 69 -16.27 43.00 -18.12
N ASP A 70 -16.21 44.15 -17.46
CA ASP A 70 -16.57 44.49 -16.07
C ASP A 70 -18.01 44.21 -15.57
N ALA A 71 -18.17 44.03 -14.25
CA ALA A 71 -18.84 44.98 -13.31
C ALA A 71 -19.57 44.31 -12.11
N ALA A 72 -19.37 44.88 -10.92
CA ALA A 72 -19.92 44.61 -9.57
C ALA A 72 -21.43 45.03 -9.45
N PRO A 73 -22.15 45.04 -8.28
CA PRO A 73 -21.68 45.03 -6.88
C PRO A 73 -22.52 44.30 -5.78
N ASP A 74 -21.89 44.17 -4.60
CA ASP A 74 -22.33 44.41 -3.20
C ASP A 74 -23.73 43.96 -2.70
N LEU A 75 -23.77 43.28 -1.54
CA LEU A 75 -24.84 43.36 -0.50
C LEU A 75 -24.45 42.58 0.80
N THR A 76 -24.11 43.39 1.81
CA THR A 76 -24.23 43.30 3.29
C THR A 76 -24.97 42.15 4.02
N SER A 77 -24.44 41.80 5.21
CA SER A 77 -25.03 41.57 6.57
C SER A 77 -24.41 40.32 7.25
N ASP A 78 -23.56 40.45 8.28
CA ASP A 78 -23.80 40.74 9.72
C ASP A 78 -24.75 39.77 10.44
N ASP A 79 -24.19 39.08 11.46
CA ASP A 79 -24.76 38.49 12.70
C ASP A 79 -24.01 37.17 12.97
N ASN A 80 -22.90 37.10 13.73
CA ASN A 80 -22.66 37.39 15.14
C ASN A 80 -23.62 36.67 16.11
N GLU A 81 -23.27 35.45 16.53
CA GLU A 81 -23.64 34.93 17.86
C GLU A 81 -22.74 33.76 18.31
N THR A 82 -22.13 33.93 19.48
CA THR A 82 -21.53 32.91 20.37
C THR A 82 -22.03 33.26 21.79
N PRO A 83 -21.89 32.43 22.85
CA PRO A 83 -21.61 30.99 23.02
C PRO A 83 -22.66 30.35 24.00
N PRO A 84 -22.43 29.19 24.67
CA PRO A 84 -21.54 29.15 25.85
C PRO A 84 -20.63 27.90 25.99
N GLN A 85 -19.53 28.14 26.70
CA GLN A 85 -18.63 27.14 27.30
C GLN A 85 -19.26 26.48 28.53
N GLU A 86 -18.91 25.21 28.78
CA GLU A 86 -18.31 24.69 30.03
C GLU A 86 -18.61 23.18 30.21
N ALA A 87 -17.54 22.38 30.28
CA ALA A 87 -17.43 21.20 31.15
C ALA A 87 -15.94 20.82 31.23
N GLU A 88 -15.28 21.34 32.26
CA GLU A 88 -13.89 21.06 32.62
C GLU A 88 -13.81 19.64 33.22
N VAL A 89 -13.22 18.70 32.49
CA VAL A 89 -12.91 17.34 33.01
C VAL A 89 -11.48 17.33 33.53
N VAL A 90 -11.39 17.21 34.86
CA VAL A 90 -10.14 16.97 35.61
C VAL A 90 -9.47 15.71 35.06
N ARG A 91 -8.27 15.85 34.50
CA ARG A 91 -7.37 14.73 34.20
C ARG A 91 -6.17 14.79 35.12
N ASP A 92 -5.99 13.72 35.89
CA ASP A 92 -4.81 13.44 36.71
C ASP A 92 -3.54 13.50 35.86
N THR A 93 -2.64 14.41 36.22
CA THR A 93 -1.29 14.49 35.67
C THR A 93 -0.39 13.48 36.38
N LEU A 94 -0.08 12.37 35.72
CA LEU A 94 1.08 11.55 36.06
C LEU A 94 2.34 12.20 35.48
N SER A 95 3.27 12.55 36.36
CA SER A 95 4.59 13.11 36.02
C SER A 95 5.42 12.13 35.18
N PRO A 96 6.12 12.57 34.12
CA PRO A 96 7.02 11.70 33.37
C PRO A 96 8.31 11.46 34.17
N VAL A 97 8.60 10.19 34.45
CA VAL A 97 9.93 9.73 34.88
C VAL A 97 10.84 9.78 33.66
N ASN A 98 11.83 10.67 33.70
CA ASN A 98 12.81 10.85 32.65
C ASN A 98 13.90 9.78 32.78
N SER A 99 13.66 8.58 32.23
CA SER A 99 14.67 7.53 32.10
C SER A 99 15.50 7.78 30.84
N GLY A 100 16.68 8.38 31.03
CA GLY A 100 17.69 8.47 29.99
C GLY A 100 18.03 7.08 29.47
N ILE A 101 17.78 6.85 28.18
CA ILE A 101 18.15 5.62 27.48
C ILE A 101 19.68 5.59 27.39
N GLN A 102 20.32 4.79 28.24
CA GLN A 102 21.70 4.38 28.01
C GLN A 102 21.73 3.42 26.82
N PRO A 103 22.67 3.56 25.86
CA PRO A 103 22.89 2.52 24.85
C PRO A 103 23.20 1.21 25.58
N SER A 104 22.49 0.14 25.22
CA SER A 104 22.72 -1.21 25.75
C SER A 104 24.21 -1.52 25.73
N ALA A 105 24.71 -2.08 26.84
CA ALA A 105 26.09 -2.47 27.03
C ALA A 105 26.64 -3.18 25.79
N GLU A 106 27.87 -2.85 25.38
CA GLU A 106 28.58 -3.55 24.31
C GLU A 106 28.52 -5.06 24.60
N PRO A 107 27.97 -5.88 23.70
CA PRO A 107 27.90 -7.31 23.92
C PRO A 107 29.31 -7.87 24.07
N ALA A 108 29.46 -8.84 24.97
CA ALA A 108 30.72 -9.53 25.21
C ALA A 108 31.39 -9.93 23.89
N GLU A 109 32.69 -9.64 23.77
CA GLU A 109 33.49 -9.85 22.55
C GLU A 109 33.12 -11.17 21.88
N SER A 110 32.38 -11.09 20.75
CA SER A 110 32.01 -12.27 20.00
C SER A 110 33.29 -12.96 19.56
N GLY A 111 33.43 -14.27 19.79
CA GLY A 111 34.60 -15.06 19.37
C GLY A 111 34.84 -15.14 17.85
N VAL A 112 34.20 -14.28 17.08
CA VAL A 112 34.38 -14.06 15.65
C VAL A 112 35.77 -13.44 15.43
N SER A 113 36.55 -14.02 14.51
CA SER A 113 37.85 -13.44 14.17
C SER A 113 37.70 -12.01 13.62
N ALA A 114 38.60 -11.11 13.96
CA ALA A 114 38.57 -9.72 13.47
C ALA A 114 38.56 -9.62 11.93
N GLY A 115 39.12 -10.62 11.24
CA GLY A 115 39.07 -10.72 9.78
C GLY A 115 37.66 -10.98 9.25
N LEU A 116 36.95 -11.93 9.85
CA LEU A 116 35.57 -12.26 9.45
C LEU A 116 34.60 -11.11 9.78
N GLU A 117 34.74 -10.46 10.93
CA GLU A 117 33.89 -9.29 11.26
C GLU A 117 34.10 -8.16 10.23
N LYS A 118 35.34 -7.95 9.79
CA LYS A 118 35.64 -6.98 8.73
C LYS A 118 34.96 -7.35 7.40
N GLU A 119 35.03 -8.60 6.98
CA GLU A 119 34.37 -9.09 5.77
C GLU A 119 32.85 -8.90 5.83
N ILE A 120 32.20 -9.29 6.94
CA ILE A 120 30.76 -9.10 7.14
C ILE A 120 30.38 -7.61 7.05
N ARG A 121 31.17 -6.71 7.64
CA ARG A 121 30.93 -5.25 7.54
C ARG A 121 31.06 -4.74 6.10
N GLU A 122 32.02 -5.25 5.33
CA GLU A 122 32.19 -4.88 3.92
C GLU A 122 31.00 -5.34 3.07
N VAL A 123 30.50 -6.56 3.32
CA VAL A 123 29.29 -7.09 2.65
C VAL A 123 28.06 -6.24 2.98
N LEU A 124 27.82 -5.94 4.27
CA LEU A 124 26.70 -5.09 4.71
C LEU A 124 26.76 -3.69 4.09
N SER A 125 27.93 -3.06 4.08
CA SER A 125 28.14 -1.76 3.45
C SER A 125 27.86 -1.80 1.94
N THR A 126 28.20 -2.91 1.28
CA THR A 126 27.93 -3.08 -0.15
C THR A 126 26.44 -3.24 -0.40
N ILE A 127 25.72 -4.00 0.43
CA ILE A 127 24.26 -4.14 0.33
C ILE A 127 23.56 -2.79 0.52
N ASP A 128 23.97 -1.98 1.50
CA ASP A 128 23.40 -0.64 1.75
C ASP A 128 23.61 0.31 0.55
N ASP A 129 24.83 0.40 0.00
CA ASP A 129 25.10 1.18 -1.22
C ASP A 129 24.26 0.69 -2.41
N LEU A 130 24.17 -0.63 -2.57
CA LEU A 130 23.35 -1.26 -3.59
C LEU A 130 21.84 -1.10 -3.35
N ASN A 131 21.38 -0.71 -2.17
CA ASN A 131 19.96 -0.44 -1.91
C ASN A 131 19.59 1.02 -2.19
N ARG A 132 20.48 1.96 -1.88
CA ARG A 132 20.23 3.42 -1.98
C ARG A 132 20.17 3.98 -3.39
N ARG A 133 20.82 3.34 -4.37
CA ARG A 133 20.84 3.88 -5.75
C ARG A 133 19.46 3.66 -6.43
N GLU A 134 18.93 4.62 -7.18
CA GLU A 134 17.54 4.54 -7.70
C GLU A 134 17.42 3.89 -9.09
N ASP A 135 18.53 3.63 -9.76
CA ASP A 135 18.63 3.49 -11.23
C ASP A 135 18.65 2.05 -11.78
N ALA A 136 18.45 1.04 -10.94
CA ALA A 136 18.53 -0.36 -11.37
C ALA A 136 17.15 -0.96 -11.62
N GLY A 137 16.85 -1.24 -12.88
CA GLY A 137 15.81 -2.21 -13.21
C GLY A 137 16.11 -3.58 -12.57
N PRO A 138 15.08 -4.44 -12.39
CA PRO A 138 15.20 -5.72 -11.68
C PRO A 138 16.26 -6.68 -12.27
N ASN A 139 16.68 -6.44 -13.51
CA ASN A 139 17.56 -7.32 -14.29
C ASN A 139 18.97 -6.74 -14.45
N SER A 140 19.29 -5.68 -13.73
CA SER A 140 20.58 -5.02 -13.85
C SER A 140 21.71 -5.90 -13.26
N PRO A 141 22.97 -5.74 -13.71
CA PRO A 141 24.13 -6.34 -13.04
C PRO A 141 24.20 -5.99 -11.56
N ARG A 142 23.63 -4.83 -11.18
CA ARG A 142 23.53 -4.38 -9.78
C ARG A 142 22.62 -5.28 -8.95
N SER A 143 21.44 -5.65 -9.47
CA SER A 143 20.51 -6.56 -8.79
C SER A 143 21.12 -7.95 -8.59
N GLN A 144 21.91 -8.43 -9.57
CA GLN A 144 22.67 -9.67 -9.43
C GLN A 144 23.76 -9.55 -8.36
N ARG A 145 24.52 -8.46 -8.36
CA ARG A 145 25.55 -8.22 -7.34
C ARG A 145 24.93 -8.18 -5.95
N TRP A 146 23.81 -7.48 -5.76
CA TRP A 146 23.06 -7.48 -4.50
C TRP A 146 22.69 -8.89 -4.05
N GLY A 147 22.18 -9.72 -4.96
CA GLY A 147 21.85 -11.12 -4.62
C GLY A 147 23.07 -11.95 -4.22
N PHE A 148 24.23 -11.75 -4.86
CA PHE A 148 25.48 -12.40 -4.47
C PHE A 148 25.97 -11.96 -3.09
N GLU A 149 25.91 -10.67 -2.76
CA GLU A 149 26.27 -10.17 -1.43
C GLU A 149 25.34 -10.73 -0.36
N LEU A 150 24.04 -10.83 -0.65
CA LEU A 150 23.08 -11.41 0.28
C LEU A 150 23.32 -12.91 0.50
N LYS A 151 23.64 -13.67 -0.56
CA LYS A 151 24.05 -15.08 -0.48
C LYS A 151 25.33 -15.22 0.35
N LEU A 152 26.32 -14.35 0.14
CA LEU A 152 27.58 -14.34 0.90
C LEU A 152 27.32 -14.05 2.38
N LEU A 153 26.50 -13.04 2.70
CA LEU A 153 26.10 -12.71 4.07
C LEU A 153 25.44 -13.91 4.78
N VAL A 154 24.52 -14.60 4.10
CA VAL A 154 23.87 -15.81 4.63
C VAL A 154 24.87 -16.96 4.81
N SER A 155 25.87 -17.09 3.95
CA SER A 155 26.88 -18.16 4.04
C SER A 155 27.79 -18.06 5.28
N HIS A 156 27.92 -16.88 5.88
CA HIS A 156 28.59 -16.70 7.16
C HIS A 156 27.77 -17.20 8.37
N GLY A 157 26.48 -17.54 8.17
CA GLY A 157 25.63 -18.18 9.17
C GLY A 157 25.49 -17.38 10.47
N SER A 158 25.47 -18.10 11.60
CA SER A 158 25.33 -17.52 12.94
C SER A 158 26.40 -16.51 13.33
N GLU A 159 27.57 -16.51 12.68
CA GLU A 159 28.65 -15.54 12.95
C GLU A 159 28.31 -14.14 12.43
N ALA A 160 27.45 -14.02 11.42
CA ALA A 160 27.00 -12.72 10.88
C ALA A 160 25.89 -12.06 11.70
N VAL A 161 25.16 -12.83 12.50
CA VAL A 161 23.93 -12.38 13.20
C VAL A 161 24.15 -11.15 14.08
N PRO A 162 25.22 -11.05 14.92
CA PRO A 162 25.46 -9.85 15.72
C PRO A 162 25.64 -8.58 14.88
N SER A 163 26.34 -8.67 13.74
CA SER A 163 26.54 -7.55 12.81
C SER A 163 25.25 -7.18 12.09
N ILE A 164 24.45 -8.16 11.70
CA ILE A 164 23.13 -7.94 11.09
C ILE A 164 22.19 -7.25 12.08
N ILE A 165 22.18 -7.65 13.35
CA ILE A 165 21.38 -7.02 14.41
C ILE A 165 21.78 -5.55 14.57
N ARG A 166 23.09 -5.28 14.66
CA ARG A 166 23.62 -3.90 14.80
C ARG A 166 23.20 -3.02 13.64
N GLU A 167 23.28 -3.52 12.42
CA GLU A 167 22.88 -2.80 11.22
C GLU A 167 21.35 -2.60 11.15
N LEU A 168 20.57 -3.64 11.47
CA LEU A 168 19.11 -3.57 11.52
C LEU A 168 18.64 -2.57 12.59
N ASP A 169 19.36 -2.45 13.71
CA ASP A 169 19.12 -1.47 14.76
C ASP A 169 19.50 -0.03 14.39
N GLN A 170 20.24 0.20 13.31
CA GLN A 170 20.64 1.54 12.87
C GLN A 170 19.89 2.02 11.64
N THR A 171 19.58 1.10 10.72
CA THR A 171 18.97 1.47 9.44
C THR A 171 17.52 1.96 9.58
N ARG A 172 17.14 2.81 8.63
CA ARG A 172 15.76 3.27 8.37
C ARG A 172 15.38 3.07 6.90
N ASP A 173 16.23 2.41 6.12
CA ASP A 173 15.99 2.13 4.71
C ASP A 173 15.21 0.82 4.60
N ASP A 174 14.00 0.88 4.01
CA ASP A 174 13.12 -0.29 3.92
C ASP A 174 13.73 -1.44 3.13
N ARG A 175 14.52 -1.15 2.09
CA ARG A 175 15.19 -2.21 1.31
C ARG A 175 16.26 -2.90 2.13
N MET A 176 16.98 -2.15 2.95
CA MET A 176 17.95 -2.69 3.90
C MET A 176 17.24 -3.50 4.99
N ILE A 177 16.16 -2.99 5.59
CA ILE A 177 15.36 -3.75 6.58
C ILE A 177 14.89 -5.08 5.97
N ALA A 178 14.32 -5.07 4.75
CA ALA A 178 13.88 -6.27 4.06
C ALA A 178 15.05 -7.23 3.77
N SER A 179 16.19 -6.73 3.29
CA SER A 179 17.38 -7.55 3.00
C SER A 179 17.91 -8.24 4.26
N LEU A 180 18.01 -7.51 5.37
CA LEU A 180 18.48 -8.04 6.65
C LEU A 180 17.48 -9.02 7.26
N ALA A 181 16.17 -8.75 7.13
CA ALA A 181 15.13 -9.68 7.57
C ALA A 181 15.18 -11.00 6.79
N PHE A 182 15.35 -10.94 5.47
CA PHE A 182 15.58 -12.12 4.65
C PHE A 182 16.83 -12.89 5.08
N ALA A 183 17.95 -12.19 5.31
CA ALA A 183 19.20 -12.83 5.74
C ALA A 183 19.03 -13.54 7.09
N LEU A 184 18.42 -12.89 8.09
CA LEU A 184 18.12 -13.51 9.39
C LEU A 184 17.22 -14.75 9.24
N ARG A 185 16.19 -14.68 8.41
CA ARG A 185 15.30 -15.80 8.11
C ARG A 185 16.06 -16.96 7.45
N ALA A 186 16.91 -16.66 6.47
CA ALA A 186 17.68 -17.65 5.73
C ALA A 186 18.75 -18.32 6.59
N ILE A 187 19.36 -17.58 7.53
CA ILE A 187 20.31 -18.11 8.52
C ILE A 187 19.59 -19.00 9.56
N GLY A 188 18.36 -18.64 9.95
CA GLY A 188 17.56 -19.42 10.91
C GLY A 188 17.98 -19.23 12.37
N ASP A 189 18.79 -18.21 12.68
CA ASP A 189 19.27 -17.93 14.03
C ASP A 189 18.33 -16.99 14.78
N LYS A 190 17.72 -17.50 15.85
CA LYS A 190 16.69 -16.80 16.60
C LYS A 190 17.21 -15.57 17.34
N ARG A 191 18.53 -15.40 17.52
CA ARG A 191 19.10 -14.19 18.14
C ARG A 191 18.72 -12.91 17.39
N GLY A 192 18.36 -13.03 16.10
CA GLY A 192 17.84 -11.92 15.30
C GLY A 192 16.41 -11.45 15.65
N VAL A 193 15.62 -12.23 16.38
CA VAL A 193 14.19 -11.92 16.64
C VAL A 193 13.98 -10.58 17.36
N PRO A 194 14.66 -10.25 18.47
CA PRO A 194 14.55 -8.93 19.10
C PRO A 194 14.76 -7.76 18.13
N ALA A 195 15.76 -7.86 17.25
CA ALA A 195 16.10 -6.80 16.31
C ALA A 195 15.02 -6.64 15.22
N LEU A 196 14.47 -7.75 14.73
CA LEU A 196 13.30 -7.74 13.83
C LEU A 196 12.11 -7.04 14.47
N ILE A 197 11.81 -7.32 15.74
CA ILE A 197 10.71 -6.66 16.45
C ILE A 197 10.98 -5.16 16.61
N ARG A 198 12.20 -4.75 16.98
CA ARG A 198 12.61 -3.34 17.04
C ARG A 198 12.61 -2.66 15.67
N ALA A 199 12.71 -3.40 14.57
CA ALA A 199 12.65 -2.83 13.23
C ALA A 199 11.22 -2.42 12.83
N ILE A 200 10.19 -3.12 13.31
CA ILE A 200 8.78 -2.89 12.91
C ILE A 200 8.38 -1.40 12.96
N PRO A 201 8.59 -0.62 14.04
CA PRO A 201 8.15 0.78 14.08
C PRO A 201 8.91 1.73 13.14
N ARG A 202 10.02 1.26 12.55
CA ARG A 202 10.87 2.02 11.62
C ARG A 202 10.57 1.72 10.16
N ILE A 203 9.80 0.66 9.90
CA ILE A 203 9.37 0.34 8.55
C ILE A 203 8.59 1.53 8.00
N GLY A 204 9.08 2.05 6.88
CA GLY A 204 8.59 3.23 6.21
C GLY A 204 7.53 2.94 5.16
N VAL A 205 7.32 3.97 4.35
CA VAL A 205 6.37 4.06 3.24
C VAL A 205 6.83 3.12 2.12
N PRO A 206 6.08 2.05 1.75
CA PRO A 206 6.45 1.19 0.64
C PRO A 206 6.17 1.91 -0.69
N LEU A 207 6.99 2.88 -1.07
CA LEU A 207 6.83 3.61 -2.34
C LEU A 207 7.56 2.98 -3.51
N THR A 208 8.47 2.04 -3.27
CA THR A 208 9.22 1.44 -4.36
C THR A 208 9.16 -0.06 -4.30
N ASN A 209 8.95 -0.65 -5.48
CA ASN A 209 9.24 -2.05 -5.78
C ASN A 209 10.50 -2.43 -5.01
N CYS A 210 10.34 -3.13 -3.90
CA CYS A 210 11.46 -3.80 -3.26
C CYS A 210 12.12 -4.65 -4.34
N ASN A 211 13.44 -4.85 -4.28
CA ASN A 211 14.25 -5.43 -5.36
C ASN A 211 13.78 -6.86 -5.70
N PHE A 212 12.64 -6.99 -6.38
CA PHE A 212 12.14 -8.22 -6.94
C PHE A 212 13.07 -8.50 -8.09
N ILE A 213 13.96 -9.46 -7.89
CA ILE A 213 14.60 -10.05 -9.04
C ILE A 213 13.52 -10.89 -9.71
N GLN A 214 12.93 -10.39 -10.78
CA GLN A 214 12.02 -11.22 -11.55
C GLN A 214 12.82 -12.42 -12.06
N SER A 215 12.37 -13.62 -11.69
CA SER A 215 13.06 -14.89 -11.93
C SER A 215 13.44 -15.13 -13.39
N ALA A 216 12.74 -14.47 -14.32
CA ALA A 216 13.00 -14.51 -15.75
C ALA A 216 14.36 -13.91 -16.18
N SER A 217 15.13 -13.30 -15.27
CA SER A 217 16.32 -12.52 -15.64
C SER A 217 17.54 -12.69 -14.74
N LEU A 218 17.51 -13.64 -13.80
CA LEU A 218 18.76 -14.15 -13.25
C LEU A 218 19.41 -15.07 -14.27
N PHE A 219 20.57 -14.65 -14.78
CA PHE A 219 21.39 -15.52 -15.63
C PHE A 219 22.17 -16.57 -14.80
N ASP A 220 22.37 -16.31 -13.51
CA ASP A 220 23.10 -17.20 -12.62
C ASP A 220 22.17 -18.24 -11.96
N LYS A 221 22.41 -19.52 -12.29
CA LYS A 221 21.60 -20.64 -11.80
C LYS A 221 21.78 -20.89 -10.31
N GLU A 222 22.96 -20.62 -9.75
CA GLU A 222 23.20 -20.83 -8.32
C GLU A 222 22.45 -19.79 -7.49
N LEU A 223 22.40 -18.54 -7.97
CA LEU A 223 21.66 -17.48 -7.30
C LEU A 223 20.15 -17.73 -7.38
N VAL A 224 19.65 -18.23 -8.52
CA VAL A 224 18.26 -18.70 -8.64
C VAL A 224 17.97 -19.80 -7.62
N ALA A 225 18.83 -20.82 -7.56
CA ALA A 225 18.65 -21.94 -6.63
C ALA A 225 18.67 -21.47 -5.16
N PHE A 226 19.55 -20.52 -4.82
CA PHE A 226 19.60 -19.90 -3.50
C PHE A 226 18.28 -19.23 -3.12
N PHE A 227 17.75 -18.33 -3.97
CA PHE A 227 16.49 -17.67 -3.66
C PHE A 227 15.29 -18.63 -3.67
N GLN A 228 15.30 -19.65 -4.53
CA GLN A 228 14.27 -20.69 -4.54
C GLN A 228 14.27 -21.51 -3.24
N ALA A 229 15.45 -21.82 -2.70
CA ALA A 229 15.58 -22.55 -1.44
C ALA A 229 15.05 -21.78 -0.23
N HIS A 230 15.04 -20.44 -0.30
CA HIS A 230 14.52 -19.56 0.75
C HIS A 230 13.20 -18.88 0.39
N LYS A 231 12.53 -19.36 -0.66
CA LYS A 231 11.23 -18.84 -1.10
C LYS A 231 10.15 -19.21 -0.09
N LEU A 232 9.21 -18.30 0.14
CA LEU A 232 8.06 -18.56 1.00
C LEU A 232 6.93 -19.23 0.22
N ASP A 233 6.19 -20.11 0.89
CA ASP A 233 5.02 -20.78 0.31
C ASP A 233 3.99 -19.76 -0.19
N GLY A 234 3.40 -20.04 -1.35
CA GLY A 234 2.37 -19.19 -1.96
C GLY A 234 2.88 -17.93 -2.67
N GLN A 235 4.19 -17.64 -2.63
CA GLN A 235 4.75 -16.58 -3.48
C GLN A 235 4.70 -16.99 -4.96
N GLY A 236 4.35 -16.02 -5.83
CA GLY A 236 4.30 -16.20 -7.28
C GLY A 236 5.67 -16.56 -7.90
N PRO A 237 5.84 -16.51 -9.23
CA PRO A 237 7.10 -16.90 -9.86
C PRO A 237 8.30 -16.01 -9.53
N ALA A 238 8.09 -14.86 -8.88
CA ALA A 238 9.16 -13.98 -8.41
C ALA A 238 10.03 -14.68 -7.34
N ILE A 239 11.33 -14.38 -7.35
CA ILE A 239 12.33 -14.90 -6.39
C ILE A 239 13.12 -13.71 -5.86
N GLY A 240 13.38 -13.65 -4.55
CA GLY A 240 14.02 -12.50 -3.91
C GLY A 240 13.45 -12.21 -2.52
N CYS A 241 13.67 -10.99 -2.05
CA CYS A 241 13.07 -10.48 -0.82
C CYS A 241 11.72 -9.82 -1.12
N SER A 242 10.76 -9.98 -0.22
CA SER A 242 9.50 -9.21 -0.24
C SER A 242 9.71 -7.79 0.30
N ASP A 243 8.64 -6.99 0.39
CA ASP A 243 8.73 -5.68 1.06
C ASP A 243 9.06 -5.82 2.55
N ALA A 244 9.53 -4.73 3.17
CA ALA A 244 9.97 -4.77 4.57
C ALA A 244 8.91 -5.28 5.54
N PRO A 245 7.64 -4.82 5.53
CA PRO A 245 6.58 -5.39 6.37
C PRO A 245 6.44 -6.90 6.17
N THR A 246 6.34 -7.35 4.92
CA THR A 246 6.13 -8.75 4.58
C THR A 246 7.33 -9.60 4.97
N GLU A 247 8.55 -9.16 4.67
CA GLU A 247 9.76 -9.94 4.95
C GLU A 247 10.03 -10.02 6.45
N VAL A 248 9.83 -8.94 7.21
CA VAL A 248 9.94 -8.96 8.69
C VAL A 248 8.89 -9.88 9.29
N ALA A 249 7.63 -9.81 8.86
CA ALA A 249 6.57 -10.71 9.35
C ALA A 249 6.90 -12.19 9.06
N ASN A 250 7.41 -12.49 7.87
CA ASN A 250 7.79 -13.85 7.51
C ASN A 250 9.04 -14.32 8.26
N ALA A 251 10.04 -13.47 8.46
CA ALA A 251 11.22 -13.79 9.26
C ALA A 251 10.82 -14.12 10.71
N LEU A 252 9.97 -13.30 11.31
CA LEU A 252 9.42 -13.58 12.64
C LEU A 252 8.66 -14.90 12.67
N ARG A 253 7.80 -15.18 11.67
CA ARG A 253 7.06 -16.44 11.59
C ARG A 253 7.97 -17.66 11.52
N GLU A 254 8.97 -17.67 10.63
CA GLU A 254 9.87 -18.82 10.48
C GLU A 254 10.74 -19.04 11.72
N LEU A 255 11.25 -17.96 12.34
CA LEU A 255 12.13 -18.06 13.50
C LEU A 255 11.39 -18.44 14.80
N THR A 256 10.10 -18.11 14.89
CA THR A 256 9.33 -18.26 16.13
C THR A 256 8.19 -19.29 16.06
N GLY A 257 7.74 -19.64 14.84
CA GLY A 257 6.52 -20.41 14.61
C GLY A 257 5.22 -19.60 14.76
N GLN A 258 5.29 -18.33 15.19
CA GLN A 258 4.13 -17.51 15.51
C GLN A 258 3.59 -16.76 14.29
N LYS A 259 2.26 -16.63 14.19
CA LYS A 259 1.56 -16.04 13.04
C LYS A 259 0.84 -14.74 13.39
N PHE A 260 1.52 -13.78 14.01
CA PHE A 260 0.96 -12.44 14.10
C PHE A 260 1.14 -11.73 12.76
N ALA A 261 0.06 -11.12 12.26
CA ALA A 261 0.14 -10.22 11.11
C ALA A 261 0.85 -8.93 11.52
N LEU A 262 1.56 -8.33 10.57
CA LEU A 262 1.96 -6.92 10.67
C LEU A 262 1.00 -6.10 9.84
N SER A 263 0.63 -4.94 10.36
CA SER A 263 -0.20 -4.00 9.63
C SER A 263 0.58 -3.50 8.40
N HIS A 264 -0.02 -3.63 7.22
CA HIS A 264 0.49 -2.96 6.04
C HIS A 264 0.11 -1.48 6.15
N ILE A 265 1.11 -0.61 6.25
CA ILE A 265 0.89 0.84 6.26
C ILE A 265 1.39 1.45 4.96
N PHE A 266 0.70 2.50 4.52
CA PHE A 266 1.08 3.18 3.29
C PHE A 266 2.19 4.20 3.49
N GLY A 267 2.37 4.71 4.70
CA GLY A 267 3.27 5.82 5.02
C GLY A 267 2.89 7.16 4.37
N LEU A 268 1.67 7.25 3.83
CA LEU A 268 1.15 8.38 3.07
C LEU A 268 0.01 9.07 3.82
N GLY A 269 -0.35 10.26 3.34
CA GLY A 269 -1.48 11.03 3.82
C GLY A 269 -1.07 12.23 4.68
N MET A 270 -2.03 12.73 5.45
CA MET A 270 -1.82 13.83 6.37
C MET A 270 -0.91 13.41 7.54
N PRO A 271 -0.23 14.35 8.23
CA PRO A 271 0.65 14.03 9.36
C PRO A 271 -0.04 13.17 10.42
N ARG A 272 -1.35 13.37 10.61
CA ARG A 272 -2.19 12.56 11.50
C ARG A 272 -2.28 11.10 11.06
N GLN A 273 -2.54 10.84 9.77
CA GLN A 273 -2.55 9.49 9.20
C GLN A 273 -1.19 8.82 9.36
N VAL A 274 -0.10 9.51 9.02
CA VAL A 274 1.27 9.01 9.20
C VAL A 274 1.56 8.67 10.67
N TYR A 275 1.09 9.50 11.60
CA TYR A 275 1.20 9.22 13.04
C TYR A 275 0.42 7.96 13.45
N LEU A 276 -0.84 7.82 13.01
CA LEU A 276 -1.69 6.67 13.33
C LEU A 276 -1.11 5.37 12.76
N GLN A 277 -0.57 5.41 11.54
CA GLN A 277 0.14 4.31 10.91
C GLN A 277 1.36 3.87 11.72
N LYS A 278 2.20 4.82 12.17
CA LYS A 278 3.35 4.52 13.03
C LYS A 278 2.95 4.01 14.41
N GLN A 279 1.89 4.58 14.99
CA GLN A 279 1.33 4.11 16.25
C GLN A 279 0.86 2.66 16.10
N ARG A 280 0.25 2.30 14.97
CA ARG A 280 -0.19 0.95 14.67
C ARG A 280 0.98 -0.03 14.57
N LEU A 281 2.00 0.26 13.76
CA LEU A 281 3.21 -0.55 13.70
C LEU A 281 3.87 -0.72 15.08
N HIS A 282 3.86 0.34 15.89
CA HIS A 282 4.38 0.27 17.25
C HIS A 282 3.57 -0.68 18.15
N ARG A 283 2.24 -0.70 18.06
CA ARG A 283 1.38 -1.68 18.76
C ARG A 283 1.68 -3.11 18.29
N ASP A 284 1.86 -3.32 16.99
CA ASP A 284 2.24 -4.64 16.46
C ASP A 284 3.61 -5.08 17.01
N ALA A 285 4.58 -4.18 17.05
CA ALA A 285 5.89 -4.42 17.65
C ALA A 285 5.79 -4.74 19.15
N GLN A 286 4.95 -4.02 19.88
CA GLN A 286 4.72 -4.25 21.31
C GLN A 286 4.13 -5.63 21.56
N ARG A 287 3.11 -6.04 20.79
CA ARG A 287 2.52 -7.38 20.85
C ARG A 287 3.56 -8.47 20.61
N TRP A 288 4.43 -8.28 19.62
CA TRP A 288 5.54 -9.19 19.35
C TRP A 288 6.56 -9.21 20.50
N ALA A 289 6.89 -8.05 21.07
CA ALA A 289 7.84 -7.92 22.17
C ALA A 289 7.35 -8.64 23.43
N GLU A 290 6.11 -8.39 23.84
CA GLU A 290 5.48 -9.04 24.99
C GLU A 290 5.45 -10.56 24.82
N TRP A 291 5.09 -11.05 23.63
CA TRP A 291 5.13 -12.48 23.33
C TRP A 291 6.55 -13.04 23.38
N TRP A 292 7.52 -12.36 22.78
CA TRP A 292 8.91 -12.82 22.75
C TRP A 292 9.50 -12.91 24.16
N GLU A 293 9.35 -11.87 24.98
CA GLU A 293 9.89 -11.83 26.34
C GLU A 293 9.27 -12.90 27.25
N ALA A 294 8.02 -13.30 26.98
CA ALA A 294 7.37 -14.40 27.68
C ALA A 294 7.79 -15.81 27.20
N ASN A 295 8.30 -15.96 25.98
CA ASN A 295 8.50 -17.27 25.33
C ASN A 295 9.95 -17.55 24.88
N SER A 296 10.84 -16.55 24.89
CA SER A 296 12.19 -16.64 24.34
C SER A 296 13.03 -17.74 24.98
N GLY A 297 12.88 -17.96 26.29
CA GLY A 297 13.57 -19.03 27.03
C GLY A 297 13.20 -20.46 26.61
N LEU A 298 12.09 -20.66 25.88
CA LEU A 298 11.73 -21.94 25.26
C LEU A 298 12.37 -22.12 23.88
N LEU A 299 12.76 -21.02 23.24
CA LEU A 299 13.19 -20.98 21.86
C LEU A 299 14.72 -20.88 21.72
N MET A 300 15.40 -20.29 22.71
CA MET A 300 16.85 -20.11 22.77
C MET A 300 17.37 -20.10 24.21
N SER A 301 18.67 -20.36 24.38
CA SER A 301 19.34 -20.37 25.68
C SER A 301 20.10 -19.07 26.01
N ASP A 302 20.31 -18.21 25.02
CA ASP A 302 21.13 -17.00 25.16
C ASP A 302 20.29 -15.85 25.76
N ALA A 303 20.59 -15.50 27.01
CA ALA A 303 19.83 -14.52 27.78
C ALA A 303 19.99 -13.09 27.24
N ASP A 304 21.10 -12.79 26.55
CA ASP A 304 21.38 -11.44 26.03
C ASP A 304 20.40 -11.05 24.91
N TYR A 305 19.80 -12.05 24.24
CA TYR A 305 18.80 -11.87 23.18
C TYR A 305 17.37 -12.21 23.64
N ALA A 306 17.16 -12.43 24.95
CA ALA A 306 15.83 -12.74 25.48
C ALA A 306 14.93 -11.49 25.58
N SER A 307 15.52 -10.29 25.75
CA SER A 307 14.77 -9.03 25.85
C SER A 307 14.74 -8.26 24.53
N VAL A 308 13.59 -7.68 24.21
CA VAL A 308 13.43 -6.87 23.00
C VAL A 308 13.94 -5.45 23.22
N ASN A 309 13.76 -4.87 24.41
CA ASN A 309 14.06 -3.45 24.68
C ASN A 309 13.42 -2.52 23.63
N LEU A 310 12.13 -2.73 23.34
CA LEU A 310 11.40 -1.93 22.36
C LEU A 310 11.35 -0.46 22.84
N PRO A 311 11.92 0.51 22.09
CA PRO A 311 11.87 1.91 22.48
C PRO A 311 10.42 2.42 22.47
N PRO A 312 10.01 3.30 23.39
CA PRO A 312 8.67 3.88 23.35
C PRO A 312 8.46 4.66 22.06
N LEU A 313 7.21 4.72 21.58
CA LEU A 313 6.84 5.60 20.47
C LEU A 313 7.18 7.05 20.81
N SER A 314 8.20 7.60 20.16
CA SER A 314 8.75 8.93 20.45
C SER A 314 8.01 10.09 19.76
N MET A 315 6.83 9.82 19.20
CA MET A 315 6.06 10.81 18.45
C MET A 315 4.90 11.34 19.28
N ASN A 316 4.78 12.67 19.33
CA ASN A 316 3.57 13.30 19.81
C ASN A 316 2.50 13.22 18.72
N PRO A 317 1.22 13.04 19.08
CA PRO A 317 0.13 13.15 18.12
C PRO A 317 0.19 14.56 17.49
N PRO A 318 0.17 14.66 16.15
CA PRO A 318 0.06 15.97 15.52
C PRO A 318 -1.28 16.59 15.87
N GLU A 319 -1.32 17.92 15.89
CA GLU A 319 -2.56 18.67 15.99
C GLU A 319 -3.51 18.27 14.84
N PRO A 320 -4.83 18.28 15.08
CA PRO A 320 -5.81 18.09 14.02
C PRO A 320 -5.56 19.06 12.85
N VAL A 321 -5.83 18.60 11.64
CA VAL A 321 -5.76 19.44 10.44
C VAL A 321 -6.79 20.56 10.58
N ASP A 322 -6.36 21.80 10.34
CA ASP A 322 -7.28 22.92 10.21
C ASP A 322 -8.10 22.75 8.92
N VAL A 323 -9.43 22.74 9.04
CA VAL A 323 -10.38 22.62 7.92
C VAL A 323 -10.21 23.71 6.87
N GLU A 324 -9.70 24.89 7.27
CA GLU A 324 -9.39 26.01 6.38
C GLU A 324 -8.08 25.82 5.60
N GLN A 325 -7.23 24.87 6.00
CA GLN A 325 -5.95 24.65 5.35
C GLN A 325 -6.17 24.09 3.94
N SER A 326 -5.66 24.79 2.93
CA SER A 326 -5.57 24.25 1.57
C SER A 326 -4.79 22.93 1.58
N LEU A 327 -5.36 21.90 0.95
CA LEU A 327 -4.77 20.57 0.86
C LEU A 327 -4.19 20.39 -0.55
N ALA A 328 -3.00 19.78 -0.64
CA ALA A 328 -2.58 19.21 -1.91
C ALA A 328 -3.27 17.86 -2.03
N LYS A 329 -3.87 17.60 -3.20
CA LYS A 329 -4.16 16.21 -3.56
C LYS A 329 -2.81 15.50 -3.65
N ALA A 330 -2.54 14.59 -2.73
CA ALA A 330 -1.38 13.72 -2.87
C ALA A 330 -1.63 12.90 -4.12
N PHE A 331 -0.84 13.11 -5.16
CA PHE A 331 -1.01 12.41 -6.41
C PHE A 331 -0.52 10.97 -6.24
N TRP A 332 -1.31 10.17 -5.54
CA TRP A 332 -1.22 8.73 -5.58
C TRP A 332 -2.42 8.23 -6.36
N ARG A 333 -2.19 7.92 -7.64
CA ARG A 333 -2.87 6.77 -8.24
C ARG A 333 -2.40 5.61 -7.39
N THR A 334 -3.25 5.06 -6.52
CA THR A 334 -3.07 3.66 -6.11
C THR A 334 -2.78 2.92 -7.39
N GLY A 335 -1.56 2.43 -7.58
CA GLY A 335 -1.20 1.74 -8.81
C GLY A 335 -2.19 0.59 -8.96
N ASN A 336 -3.23 0.78 -9.76
CA ASN A 336 -4.31 -0.14 -10.05
C ASN A 336 -4.71 -1.07 -8.89
N GLN A 337 -4.80 -0.58 -7.65
CA GLN A 337 -5.35 -1.39 -6.55
C GLN A 337 -6.76 -0.90 -6.25
N LEU A 338 -7.68 -1.23 -7.16
CA LEU A 338 -9.09 -1.36 -6.82
C LEU A 338 -9.18 -2.21 -5.55
N GLN A 339 -9.50 -1.58 -4.42
CA GLN A 339 -9.88 -2.32 -3.22
C GLN A 339 -11.35 -2.67 -3.39
N ALA A 340 -11.61 -3.92 -3.75
CA ALA A 340 -12.97 -4.45 -3.67
C ALA A 340 -13.16 -4.99 -2.24
N LEU A 341 -13.90 -4.25 -1.42
CA LEU A 341 -14.29 -4.73 -0.09
C LEU A 341 -15.48 -5.69 -0.24
N GLN A 342 -15.37 -6.81 0.45
CA GLN A 342 -16.29 -7.93 0.51
C GLN A 342 -17.24 -7.83 1.71
N ILE A 343 -18.42 -8.41 1.52
CA ILE A 343 -19.60 -8.21 2.35
C ILE A 343 -19.47 -8.82 3.74
N VAL A 344 -19.94 -8.07 4.75
CA VAL A 344 -20.12 -8.57 6.13
C VAL A 344 -21.42 -9.37 6.31
N ALA A 345 -22.54 -8.92 5.73
CA ALA A 345 -23.89 -9.44 6.01
C ALA A 345 -24.11 -10.95 5.84
N ASP A 346 -23.32 -11.63 4.99
CA ASP A 346 -23.49 -13.08 4.74
C ASP A 346 -22.28 -13.91 5.19
N THR A 347 -21.26 -13.28 5.78
CA THR A 347 -20.10 -13.97 6.38
C THR A 347 -19.49 -15.04 5.49
N ASN A 348 -19.48 -14.78 4.18
CA ASN A 348 -18.87 -15.65 3.20
C ASN A 348 -17.47 -15.98 3.71
N GLU A 349 -17.15 -17.26 3.92
CA GLU A 349 -15.83 -17.69 4.40
C GLU A 349 -14.70 -17.20 3.47
N GLN A 350 -15.06 -16.83 2.23
CA GLN A 350 -14.17 -16.29 1.20
C GLN A 350 -14.05 -14.76 1.22
N ALA A 351 -14.75 -14.05 2.12
CA ALA A 351 -14.54 -12.63 2.35
C ALA A 351 -13.17 -12.41 3.01
N ARG A 352 -12.23 -11.91 2.22
CA ARG A 352 -10.85 -11.55 2.56
C ARG A 352 -10.73 -10.15 3.14
N VAL A 353 -11.58 -9.20 2.71
CA VAL A 353 -11.44 -7.80 3.11
C VAL A 353 -12.82 -7.18 3.32
N SER A 354 -13.24 -6.95 4.56
CA SER A 354 -14.59 -6.42 4.85
C SER A 354 -14.60 -5.07 5.55
N PHE A 355 -13.53 -4.80 6.30
CA PHE A 355 -13.32 -3.55 7.01
C PHE A 355 -12.13 -2.81 6.43
N LEU A 356 -12.22 -1.49 6.38
CA LEU A 356 -11.14 -0.61 5.93
C LEU A 356 -11.01 0.57 6.90
N ASP A 357 -9.79 0.77 7.37
CA ASP A 357 -9.34 1.92 8.15
C ASP A 357 -8.71 2.89 7.15
N LEU A 358 -9.36 4.03 6.91
CA LEU A 358 -8.95 5.03 5.92
C LEU A 358 -7.75 5.85 6.40
N ASP A 359 -7.48 5.88 7.70
CA ASP A 359 -6.33 6.55 8.30
C ASP A 359 -5.03 5.78 8.09
N THR A 360 -5.08 4.45 8.27
CA THR A 360 -3.92 3.58 8.15
C THR A 360 -3.85 2.81 6.85
N GLY A 361 -4.99 2.71 6.16
CA GLY A 361 -5.20 1.87 4.98
C GLY A 361 -5.23 0.37 5.31
N ARG A 362 -5.23 0.01 6.59
CA ARG A 362 -5.39 -1.37 7.06
C ARG A 362 -6.76 -1.89 6.65
N SER A 363 -6.80 -3.14 6.25
CA SER A 363 -8.04 -3.82 5.95
C SER A 363 -8.01 -5.25 6.46
N GLU A 364 -9.16 -5.75 6.92
CA GLU A 364 -9.28 -7.08 7.52
C GLU A 364 -10.60 -7.73 7.11
N PRO A 365 -10.67 -9.07 7.07
CA PRO A 365 -11.92 -9.79 6.93
C PRO A 365 -12.75 -9.67 8.22
N VAL A 366 -13.98 -10.16 8.17
CA VAL A 366 -14.80 -10.38 9.39
C VAL A 366 -14.02 -11.25 10.38
N PRO A 367 -13.91 -10.86 11.67
CA PRO A 367 -13.21 -11.65 12.67
C PRO A 367 -13.82 -13.04 12.83
N GLU A 368 -13.01 -14.00 13.24
CA GLU A 368 -13.38 -15.42 13.30
C GLU A 368 -14.66 -15.66 14.13
N ALA A 369 -14.86 -14.91 15.22
CA ALA A 369 -16.05 -15.00 16.07
C ALA A 369 -17.38 -14.70 15.34
N TRP A 370 -17.34 -14.00 14.20
CA TRP A 370 -18.52 -13.67 13.38
C TRP A 370 -18.50 -14.32 12.00
N ARG A 371 -17.45 -15.03 11.61
CA ARG A 371 -17.32 -15.62 10.26
C ARG A 371 -18.22 -16.86 10.08
N GLY A 372 -18.73 -17.08 8.86
CA GLY A 372 -19.54 -18.23 8.47
C GLY A 372 -20.96 -18.33 9.10
N ARG A 373 -21.46 -17.33 9.83
CA ARG A 373 -22.79 -17.36 10.47
C ARG A 373 -23.67 -16.17 10.12
N LYS A 374 -24.97 -16.41 10.00
CA LYS A 374 -25.96 -15.33 9.88
C LYS A 374 -25.95 -14.45 11.13
N LEU A 375 -25.65 -13.17 10.98
CA LEU A 375 -25.57 -12.22 12.09
C LEU A 375 -26.96 -11.74 12.51
N SER A 376 -27.27 -11.80 13.81
CA SER A 376 -28.42 -11.10 14.38
C SER A 376 -28.18 -9.58 14.42
N ALA A 377 -29.22 -8.78 14.68
CA ALA A 377 -29.06 -7.34 14.86
C ALA A 377 -28.09 -6.99 16.01
N ALA A 378 -28.12 -7.77 17.10
CA ALA A 378 -27.20 -7.61 18.23
C ALA A 378 -25.76 -8.01 17.89
N ASP A 379 -25.57 -9.07 17.10
CA ASP A 379 -24.24 -9.45 16.60
C ASP A 379 -23.68 -8.36 15.67
N ARG A 380 -24.50 -7.80 14.77
CA ARG A 380 -24.09 -6.70 13.88
C ARG A 380 -23.67 -5.47 14.68
N LEU A 381 -24.44 -5.08 15.68
CA LEU A 381 -24.07 -3.97 16.57
C LEU A 381 -22.75 -4.24 17.29
N SER A 382 -22.57 -5.45 17.84
CA SER A 382 -21.33 -5.84 18.51
C SER A 382 -20.13 -5.84 17.57
N LEU A 383 -20.33 -6.27 16.32
CA LEU A 383 -19.30 -6.25 15.28
C LEU A 383 -18.93 -4.82 14.89
N PHE A 384 -19.89 -3.90 14.79
CA PHE A 384 -19.59 -2.49 14.51
C PHE A 384 -18.91 -1.79 15.68
N ASN A 385 -19.31 -2.08 16.92
CA ASN A 385 -18.60 -1.57 18.09
C ASN A 385 -17.15 -2.08 18.14
N TRP A 386 -16.93 -3.37 17.86
CA TRP A 386 -15.58 -3.92 17.72
C TRP A 386 -14.79 -3.20 16.62
N ALA A 387 -15.42 -2.97 15.46
CA ALA A 387 -14.75 -2.33 14.34
C ALA A 387 -14.39 -0.87 14.68
N GLU A 388 -15.28 -0.18 15.39
CA GLU A 388 -15.09 1.17 15.90
C GLU A 388 -13.92 1.24 16.92
N ASP A 389 -13.86 0.30 17.87
CA ASP A 389 -12.80 0.17 18.87
C ASP A 389 -11.44 -0.15 18.24
N GLU A 390 -11.45 -0.95 17.17
CA GLU A 390 -10.26 -1.26 16.38
C GLU A 390 -9.82 -0.11 15.49
N GLY A 391 -10.66 0.90 15.25
CA GLY A 391 -10.36 2.06 14.41
C GLY A 391 -10.62 1.84 12.92
N TYR A 392 -11.60 1.02 12.54
CA TYR A 392 -12.06 0.96 11.15
C TYR A 392 -13.06 2.07 10.86
N ASP A 393 -13.01 2.56 9.63
CA ASP A 393 -13.82 3.68 9.14
C ASP A 393 -14.94 3.23 8.22
N LEU A 394 -14.70 2.17 7.45
CA LEU A 394 -15.63 1.65 6.46
C LEU A 394 -15.87 0.16 6.65
N VAL A 395 -17.09 -0.23 6.36
CA VAL A 395 -17.50 -1.62 6.23
C VAL A 395 -18.36 -1.80 4.97
N CYS A 396 -18.11 -2.88 4.22
CA CYS A 396 -18.98 -3.28 3.11
C CYS A 396 -20.14 -4.12 3.64
N ASP A 397 -21.36 -3.60 3.55
CA ASP A 397 -22.57 -4.24 4.09
C ASP A 397 -23.72 -4.23 3.07
N ARG A 398 -24.80 -4.95 3.40
CA ARG A 398 -26.01 -5.01 2.58
C ARG A 398 -26.96 -3.87 2.96
N TYR A 399 -27.22 -3.00 2.00
CA TYR A 399 -28.27 -1.99 2.05
C TYR A 399 -29.61 -2.59 1.59
N GLU A 400 -30.64 -2.45 2.40
CA GLU A 400 -31.98 -2.97 2.12
C GLU A 400 -32.95 -1.80 1.87
N ARG A 401 -33.46 -1.69 0.63
CA ARG A 401 -34.57 -0.77 0.32
C ARG A 401 -35.89 -1.37 0.76
N ALA A 402 -36.82 -0.53 1.22
CA ALA A 402 -38.15 -0.97 1.61
C ALA A 402 -38.96 -1.60 0.46
N ASP A 403 -38.68 -1.18 -0.78
CA ASP A 403 -39.46 -1.49 -1.99
C ASP A 403 -38.65 -2.17 -3.11
N GLY A 404 -37.41 -2.58 -2.85
CA GLY A 404 -36.47 -2.97 -3.90
C GLY A 404 -35.54 -4.13 -3.53
N PRO A 405 -34.69 -4.56 -4.47
CA PRO A 405 -33.63 -5.51 -4.17
C PRO A 405 -32.63 -4.91 -3.17
N SER A 406 -31.93 -5.79 -2.47
CA SER A 406 -30.80 -5.38 -1.63
C SER A 406 -29.57 -5.12 -2.50
N HIS A 407 -28.72 -4.20 -2.06
CA HIS A 407 -27.49 -3.81 -2.75
C HIS A 407 -26.30 -3.86 -1.79
N TYR A 408 -25.10 -4.11 -2.31
CA TYR A 408 -23.87 -3.92 -1.56
C TYR A 408 -23.48 -2.44 -1.56
N ALA A 409 -23.19 -1.92 -0.37
CA ALA A 409 -22.84 -0.52 -0.16
C ALA A 409 -21.82 -0.38 0.97
N PHE A 410 -21.16 0.77 1.01
CA PHE A 410 -20.29 1.11 2.13
C PHE A 410 -21.07 1.82 3.21
N ARG A 411 -20.83 1.39 4.45
CA ARG A 411 -21.27 2.07 5.64
C ARG A 411 -20.07 2.65 6.36
N GLY A 412 -20.14 3.93 6.69
CA GLY A 412 -19.19 4.63 7.54
C GLY A 412 -19.37 4.27 9.02
N ILE A 413 -18.26 4.25 9.73
CA ILE A 413 -18.17 4.03 11.17
C ILE A 413 -17.58 5.32 11.76
N GLY A 414 -18.44 6.20 12.28
CA GLY A 414 -18.01 7.50 12.79
C GLY A 414 -17.55 8.51 11.73
N LEU A 415 -17.88 8.27 10.45
CA LEU A 415 -17.51 9.13 9.33
C LEU A 415 -18.47 10.28 9.10
N LYS A 416 -17.95 11.40 8.60
CA LYS A 416 -18.74 12.44 7.93
C LYS A 416 -18.47 12.39 6.44
N ALA A 417 -19.51 12.48 5.61
CA ALA A 417 -19.38 12.34 4.17
C ALA A 417 -20.19 13.39 3.40
N TRP A 418 -19.65 13.79 2.25
CA TRP A 418 -20.31 14.66 1.28
C TRP A 418 -20.11 14.05 -0.11
N GLN A 419 -21.20 13.81 -0.83
CA GLN A 419 -21.18 13.42 -2.23
C GLN A 419 -20.74 14.62 -3.07
N LEU A 420 -19.80 14.40 -3.98
CA LEU A 420 -19.28 15.41 -4.89
C LEU A 420 -19.80 15.14 -6.31
N ASP A 421 -19.72 16.15 -7.16
CA ASP A 421 -19.91 15.95 -8.60
C ASP A 421 -18.80 15.06 -9.18
N ASP A 422 -19.14 14.23 -10.18
CA ASP A 422 -18.22 13.27 -10.80
C ASP A 422 -16.90 13.89 -11.28
N HIS A 423 -16.95 15.12 -11.80
CA HIS A 423 -15.77 15.82 -12.31
C HIS A 423 -14.71 16.08 -11.21
N ARG A 424 -15.11 16.14 -9.93
CA ARG A 424 -14.18 16.35 -8.80
C ARG A 424 -13.25 15.16 -8.56
N TRP A 425 -13.61 13.97 -9.04
CA TRP A 425 -12.74 12.80 -8.96
C TRP A 425 -11.49 12.96 -9.81
N ASP A 426 -11.66 13.34 -11.08
CA ASP A 426 -10.59 13.46 -12.07
C ASP A 426 -9.95 14.85 -12.11
N ASP A 427 -10.50 15.81 -11.36
CA ASP A 427 -9.95 17.14 -11.22
C ASP A 427 -8.50 17.09 -10.69
N GLN A 428 -7.58 17.53 -11.53
CA GLN A 428 -6.14 17.56 -11.28
C GLN A 428 -5.67 18.87 -10.64
N SER A 429 -6.60 19.71 -10.16
CA SER A 429 -6.26 20.93 -9.42
C SER A 429 -5.21 20.61 -8.35
N GLU A 430 -4.08 21.32 -8.40
CA GLU A 430 -2.96 21.10 -7.48
C GLU A 430 -3.37 21.36 -6.01
N TYR A 431 -4.40 22.19 -5.82
CA TYR A 431 -4.82 22.69 -4.52
C TYR A 431 -6.33 22.71 -4.43
N ILE A 432 -6.87 22.12 -3.37
CA ILE A 432 -8.27 22.23 -3.00
C ILE A 432 -8.38 22.23 -1.47
N SER A 433 -9.24 23.08 -0.91
CA SER A 433 -9.47 23.05 0.54
C SER A 433 -10.55 22.04 0.90
N LEU A 434 -10.52 21.51 2.12
CA LEU A 434 -11.60 20.67 2.63
C LEU A 434 -12.91 21.47 2.72
N ASN A 435 -12.84 22.76 3.05
CA ASN A 435 -13.99 23.65 3.05
C ASN A 435 -14.62 23.82 1.68
N GLU A 436 -13.83 24.01 0.62
CA GLU A 436 -14.34 24.06 -0.75
C GLU A 436 -15.09 22.76 -1.09
N LEU A 437 -14.44 21.60 -0.89
CA LEU A 437 -15.05 20.29 -1.15
C LEU A 437 -16.35 20.06 -0.37
N THR A 438 -16.37 20.42 0.91
CA THR A 438 -17.55 20.21 1.76
C THR A 438 -18.65 21.25 1.52
N SER A 439 -18.32 22.45 1.01
CA SER A 439 -19.29 23.48 0.63
C SER A 439 -19.99 23.19 -0.69
N GLU A 440 -19.28 22.56 -1.63
CA GLU A 440 -19.83 22.12 -2.91
C GLU A 440 -20.55 20.78 -2.80
N GLY A 441 -20.02 19.90 -1.93
CA GLY A 441 -20.56 18.56 -1.75
C GLY A 441 -21.91 18.56 -1.05
N ARG A 442 -22.77 17.63 -1.46
CA ARG A 442 -24.03 17.35 -0.79
C ARG A 442 -23.77 16.47 0.42
N LYS A 443 -24.06 16.99 1.61
CA LYS A 443 -23.91 16.23 2.85
C LYS A 443 -24.75 14.95 2.82
N VAL A 444 -24.12 13.82 3.11
CA VAL A 444 -24.79 12.52 3.26
C VAL A 444 -25.47 12.50 4.63
N ALA A 445 -26.77 12.20 4.66
CA ALA A 445 -27.59 12.26 5.88
C ALA A 445 -27.37 11.06 6.82
N ASP A 446 -26.99 9.92 6.24
CA ASP A 446 -26.90 8.62 6.90
C ASP A 446 -25.45 8.13 6.91
N ASP A 447 -25.18 7.03 7.61
CA ASP A 447 -23.86 6.38 7.59
C ASP A 447 -23.54 5.73 6.23
N TRP A 448 -24.47 5.70 5.27
CA TRP A 448 -24.30 4.97 4.00
C TRP A 448 -23.72 5.87 2.91
N LEU A 449 -22.60 5.46 2.31
CA LEU A 449 -22.04 6.11 1.13
C LEU A 449 -22.80 5.66 -0.12
N LEU A 450 -24.03 6.14 -0.24
CA LEU A 450 -24.93 5.85 -1.35
C LEU A 450 -25.10 7.11 -2.20
N PRO A 451 -24.89 7.04 -3.52
CA PRO A 451 -25.12 8.18 -4.38
C PRO A 451 -26.60 8.58 -4.38
N LEU A 452 -26.83 9.88 -4.36
CA LEU A 452 -28.11 10.51 -4.59
C LEU A 452 -28.18 10.91 -6.05
N ASN A 453 -29.35 10.69 -6.67
CA ASN A 453 -29.63 11.22 -7.99
C ASN A 453 -29.67 12.75 -7.95
N ASP A 454 -29.08 13.42 -8.93
CA ASP A 454 -28.99 14.89 -8.94
C ASP A 454 -30.35 15.56 -9.15
N ASP A 455 -31.23 14.93 -9.92
CA ASP A 455 -32.54 15.49 -10.27
C ASP A 455 -33.58 15.21 -9.20
N THR A 456 -33.64 13.98 -8.68
CA THR A 456 -34.71 13.55 -7.76
C THR A 456 -34.34 13.63 -6.29
N LEU A 457 -33.03 13.71 -5.98
CA LEU A 457 -32.49 13.56 -4.63
C LEU A 457 -32.77 12.20 -3.99
N ASP A 458 -33.28 11.23 -4.75
CA ASP A 458 -33.49 9.87 -4.26
C ASP A 458 -32.17 9.10 -4.24
N ILE A 459 -32.07 8.14 -3.32
CA ILE A 459 -30.95 7.21 -3.24
C ILE A 459 -30.95 6.28 -4.46
N ASP A 460 -29.86 6.31 -5.23
CA ASP A 460 -29.55 5.36 -6.28
C ASP A 460 -28.39 4.45 -5.85
N PRO A 461 -28.68 3.27 -5.27
CA PRO A 461 -27.63 2.36 -4.83
C PRO A 461 -26.85 1.73 -5.98
N THR A 462 -27.28 1.88 -7.23
CA THR A 462 -26.58 1.32 -8.40
C THR A 462 -25.61 2.30 -9.05
N ALA A 463 -25.80 3.60 -8.80
CA ALA A 463 -24.93 4.65 -9.31
C ALA A 463 -23.52 4.58 -8.69
N THR A 464 -22.58 5.28 -9.33
CA THR A 464 -21.23 5.52 -8.81
C THR A 464 -21.08 6.99 -8.52
N ALA A 465 -20.30 7.35 -7.50
CA ALA A 465 -20.03 8.76 -7.22
C ALA A 465 -18.75 8.93 -6.38
N PRO A 466 -18.05 10.08 -6.51
CA PRO A 466 -17.05 10.51 -5.56
C PRO A 466 -17.66 11.08 -4.28
N PHE A 467 -16.98 10.88 -3.17
CA PHE A 467 -17.30 11.42 -1.87
C PHE A 467 -16.03 12.00 -1.25
N VAL A 468 -16.12 13.18 -0.64
CA VAL A 468 -15.13 13.55 0.39
C VAL A 468 -15.65 13.03 1.72
N VAL A 469 -14.78 12.35 2.46
CA VAL A 469 -15.07 11.87 3.81
C VAL A 469 -14.06 12.45 4.79
N VAL A 470 -14.48 12.61 6.04
CA VAL A 470 -13.61 12.96 7.16
C VAL A 470 -13.74 11.86 8.20
N THR A 471 -12.62 11.22 8.53
CA THR A 471 -12.57 10.15 9.54
C THR A 471 -12.85 10.68 10.94
N ARG A 472 -13.14 9.78 11.87
CA ARG A 472 -13.36 10.15 13.28
C ARG A 472 -12.13 10.82 13.88
N GLU A 473 -10.95 10.45 13.40
CA GLU A 473 -9.64 10.99 13.77
C GLU A 473 -9.35 12.33 13.07
N GLY A 474 -10.24 12.79 12.19
CA GLY A 474 -10.21 14.09 11.52
C GLY A 474 -9.45 14.10 10.19
N SER A 475 -9.13 12.95 9.62
CA SER A 475 -8.39 12.88 8.36
C SER A 475 -9.34 12.96 7.17
N PRO A 476 -9.14 13.92 6.26
CA PRO A 476 -9.91 13.94 5.02
C PRO A 476 -9.41 12.84 4.07
N VAL A 477 -10.33 12.21 3.35
CA VAL A 477 -10.05 11.23 2.28
C VAL A 477 -11.06 11.43 1.15
N LEU A 478 -10.61 11.36 -0.09
CA LEU A 478 -11.50 11.32 -1.25
C LEU A 478 -11.74 9.85 -1.63
N VAL A 479 -13.01 9.46 -1.72
CA VAL A 479 -13.46 8.08 -1.83
C VAL A 479 -14.36 7.97 -3.06
N TYR A 480 -14.00 7.14 -4.03
CA TYR A 480 -14.86 6.84 -5.17
C TYR A 480 -15.61 5.54 -4.96
N VAL A 481 -16.93 5.64 -4.83
CA VAL A 481 -17.81 4.48 -4.70
C VAL A 481 -18.14 3.97 -6.08
N GLY A 482 -17.52 2.86 -6.47
CA GLY A 482 -17.69 2.22 -7.77
C GLY A 482 -18.91 1.29 -7.83
N ALA A 483 -18.98 0.53 -8.92
CA ALA A 483 -20.04 -0.41 -9.19
C ALA A 483 -20.11 -1.55 -8.17
N GLU A 484 -21.33 -2.00 -7.89
CA GLU A 484 -21.60 -3.23 -7.18
C GLU A 484 -21.10 -4.43 -8.00
N THR A 485 -20.41 -5.36 -7.36
CA THR A 485 -20.00 -6.63 -7.96
C THR A 485 -20.83 -7.76 -7.39
N THR A 486 -21.71 -8.32 -8.22
CA THR A 486 -22.59 -9.44 -7.87
C THR A 486 -22.10 -10.78 -8.45
N GLU A 487 -21.20 -10.73 -9.44
CA GLU A 487 -20.65 -11.89 -10.13
C GLU A 487 -19.13 -11.97 -9.94
N ILE A 488 -18.65 -13.16 -9.56
CA ILE A 488 -17.22 -13.46 -9.48
C ILE A 488 -16.73 -13.82 -10.87
N ALA A 489 -15.78 -13.06 -11.40
CA ALA A 489 -15.14 -13.37 -12.66
C ALA A 489 -14.41 -14.74 -12.57
N PRO A 490 -14.45 -15.55 -13.63
CA PRO A 490 -13.75 -16.82 -13.65
C PRO A 490 -12.24 -16.62 -13.50
N ALA A 491 -11.58 -17.57 -12.82
CA ALA A 491 -10.17 -17.47 -12.43
C ALA A 491 -9.17 -17.27 -13.58
N ASN A 492 -9.59 -17.52 -14.83
CA ASN A 492 -8.78 -17.35 -16.04
C ASN A 492 -9.03 -16.02 -16.78
N GLN A 493 -9.97 -15.19 -16.32
CA GLN A 493 -10.25 -13.91 -16.95
C GLN A 493 -9.31 -12.83 -16.39
N ILE A 494 -8.54 -12.21 -17.29
CA ILE A 494 -7.80 -10.99 -16.96
C ILE A 494 -8.82 -9.85 -16.92
N ILE A 495 -9.28 -9.50 -15.72
CA ILE A 495 -10.06 -8.28 -15.54
C ILE A 495 -9.09 -7.11 -15.65
N GLN A 496 -9.32 -6.20 -16.60
CA GLN A 496 -8.63 -4.92 -16.59
C GLN A 496 -9.00 -4.19 -15.30
N ILE A 497 -8.00 -3.83 -14.52
CA ILE A 497 -8.18 -3.27 -13.17
C ILE A 497 -8.76 -1.85 -13.22
N ASP A 498 -8.94 -1.26 -14.41
CA ASP A 498 -9.32 0.15 -14.56
C ASP A 498 -10.83 0.38 -14.79
N ASP A 499 -11.70 -0.61 -14.51
CA ASP A 499 -13.14 -0.41 -14.71
C ASP A 499 -13.92 -0.42 -13.39
N LEU A 500 -13.89 0.73 -12.70
CA LEU A 500 -14.73 1.08 -11.56
C LEU A 500 -16.23 0.99 -11.87
N HIS A 501 -16.60 1.09 -13.15
CA HIS A 501 -17.99 1.15 -13.58
C HIS A 501 -18.56 -0.22 -13.99
N ARG A 502 -17.70 -1.24 -14.16
CA ARG A 502 -18.16 -2.60 -14.48
C ARG A 502 -18.62 -3.37 -13.24
N PRO A 503 -19.74 -4.10 -13.32
CA PRO A 503 -20.26 -4.92 -12.22
C PRO A 503 -19.57 -6.29 -12.08
N THR A 504 -18.47 -6.54 -12.80
CA THR A 504 -17.68 -7.78 -12.71
C THR A 504 -16.39 -7.55 -11.93
N GLY A 505 -16.01 -8.51 -11.08
CA GLY A 505 -14.83 -8.43 -10.23
C GLY A 505 -14.42 -9.80 -9.68
N PHE A 506 -13.30 -9.86 -8.98
CA PHE A 506 -12.81 -11.11 -8.38
C PHE A 506 -13.56 -11.50 -7.09
N VAL A 507 -14.39 -10.60 -6.58
CA VAL A 507 -15.06 -10.75 -5.29
C VAL A 507 -16.44 -10.12 -5.32
N ILE A 508 -17.39 -10.67 -4.55
CA ILE A 508 -18.72 -10.10 -4.39
C ILE A 508 -18.66 -8.96 -3.36
N GLY A 509 -19.22 -7.81 -3.69
CA GLY A 509 -19.22 -6.63 -2.81
C GLY A 509 -19.38 -5.34 -3.62
N ARG A 510 -18.67 -4.29 -3.23
CA ARG A 510 -18.64 -3.03 -3.98
C ARG A 510 -17.19 -2.59 -4.19
N LYS A 511 -16.93 -1.97 -5.35
CA LYS A 511 -15.60 -1.43 -5.67
C LYS A 511 -15.39 -0.08 -5.00
N LEU A 512 -14.17 0.16 -4.56
CA LEU A 512 -13.73 1.41 -3.97
C LEU A 512 -12.38 1.83 -4.57
N GLU A 513 -12.23 3.13 -4.81
CA GLU A 513 -10.92 3.76 -4.95
C GLU A 513 -10.78 4.89 -3.91
N ILE A 514 -9.57 5.11 -3.41
CA ILE A 514 -9.28 6.14 -2.41
C ILE A 514 -8.13 7.02 -2.86
N LYS A 515 -8.23 8.32 -2.58
CA LYS A 515 -7.17 9.30 -2.73
C LYS A 515 -6.95 9.99 -1.40
N LEU A 516 -5.72 9.95 -0.90
CA LEU A 516 -5.31 10.61 0.33
C LEU A 516 -4.90 12.06 0.03
N PHE A 517 -5.04 12.94 1.02
CA PHE A 517 -4.51 14.31 0.94
C PHE A 517 -3.11 14.39 1.56
N GLU A 518 -2.28 15.29 1.06
CA GLU A 518 -0.97 15.61 1.64
C GLU A 518 -0.90 17.08 2.04
N PRO A 519 -0.07 17.43 3.05
CA PRO A 519 0.24 18.83 3.33
C PRO A 519 0.83 19.50 2.11
N LEU A 520 0.48 20.77 1.91
CA LEU A 520 1.19 21.62 0.96
C LEU A 520 2.67 21.66 1.32
N ARG A 521 3.52 21.11 0.45
CA ARG A 521 4.96 21.32 0.55
C ARG A 521 5.20 22.80 0.32
N LYS A 522 5.62 23.53 1.36
CA LYS A 522 6.11 24.90 1.20
C LYS A 522 7.26 24.84 0.20
N LYS A 523 7.06 25.44 -0.98
CA LYS A 523 8.09 25.57 -2.01
C LYS A 523 9.25 26.42 -1.53
#